data_AF-A0A2E2EWD1-F1
#
_entry.id   AF-A0A2E2EWD1-F1
#
_cell.length_a   1.000
_cell.length_b   1.000
_cell.length_c   1.000
_cell.angle_alpha   90.00
_cell.angle_beta   90.00
_cell.angle_gamma   90.00
#
_symmetry.space_group_name_H-M   'P 1'
#
loop_
_entity.id
_entity.type
_entity.pdbx_description
1 polymer ?
#
loop_
_entity_poly.entity_id
_entity_poly.type
_entity_poly.pdbx_seq_one_letter_code
_entity_poly.pdbx_strand_id
1 'polypeptide(L)'
;MHYKFFPFYLKFKTIPWKDIHTIYIRTYDPIGEYGGWGLRGGFFWKKEKGKAINVSGDIGIQLELKDGKKLLIGTQKQTEAEAVLSYYKTHIIQTNDV
;
A
#
# COMPACT_ATOMS: atom_id res chain seq x y z
N MET A 1 7.65 -1.14 7.08
CA MET A 1 6.37 -0.40 7.09
C MET A 1 5.42 -0.99 8.13
N HIS A 2 4.81 -0.16 8.96
CA HIS A 2 3.80 -0.57 9.94
C HIS A 2 2.46 0.09 9.61
N TYR A 3 1.36 -0.66 9.72
CA TYR A 3 0.02 -0.12 9.49
C TYR A 3 -1.02 -0.77 10.40
N LYS A 4 -2.08 -0.03 10.72
CA LYS A 4 -3.22 -0.49 11.53
C LYS A 4 -4.50 0.11 10.95
N PHE A 5 -5.55 -0.70 10.85
CA PHE A 5 -6.86 -0.27 10.40
C PHE A 5 -7.90 -0.55 11.48
N PHE A 6 -8.11 0.40 12.38
CA PHE A 6 -9.10 0.27 13.45
C PHE A 6 -10.51 0.52 12.89
N PRO A 7 -11.54 -0.27 13.27
CA PRO A 7 -11.57 -1.30 14.31
C PRO A 7 -11.18 -2.74 13.88
N PHE A 8 -10.92 -2.98 12.59
CA PHE A 8 -10.76 -4.34 12.04
C PHE A 8 -9.40 -5.01 12.31
N TYR A 9 -8.33 -4.22 12.48
CA TYR A 9 -7.02 -4.67 12.92
C TYR A 9 -6.71 -4.05 14.28
N LEU A 10 -6.84 -4.85 15.34
CA LEU A 10 -6.56 -4.43 16.71
C LEU A 10 -5.04 -4.26 16.96
N LYS A 11 -4.21 -5.04 16.25
CA LYS A 11 -2.75 -4.98 16.30
C LYS A 11 -2.17 -4.36 15.03
N PHE A 12 -1.00 -3.72 15.15
CA PHE A 12 -0.23 -3.28 14.00
C PHE A 12 0.22 -4.48 13.18
N LYS A 13 0.12 -4.35 11.86
CA LYS A 13 0.77 -5.23 10.90
C LYS A 13 2.08 -4.60 10.45
N THR A 14 3.10 -5.44 10.35
CA THR A 14 4.45 -5.03 9.94
C THR A 14 4.79 -5.74 8.63
N ILE A 15 5.20 -4.96 7.64
CA ILE A 15 5.83 -5.44 6.41
C ILE A 15 7.30 -5.04 6.48
N PRO A 16 8.25 -5.99 6.58
CA PRO A 16 9.67 -5.69 6.53
C PRO A 16 10.05 -5.01 5.21
N TRP A 17 10.92 -4.00 5.26
CA TRP A 17 11.38 -3.31 4.05
C TRP A 17 12.00 -4.27 3.03
N LYS A 18 12.77 -5.25 3.51
CA LYS A 18 13.37 -6.30 2.68
C LYS A 18 12.38 -7.14 1.87
N ASP A 19 11.10 -7.18 2.27
CA ASP A 19 10.07 -7.97 1.61
C ASP A 19 9.27 -7.14 0.59
N ILE A 20 9.49 -5.82 0.56
CA ILE A 20 8.90 -4.90 -0.41
C ILE A 20 9.76 -4.93 -1.68
N HIS A 21 9.12 -5.16 -2.83
CA HIS A 21 9.76 -5.08 -4.13
C HIS A 21 9.68 -3.66 -4.69
N THR A 22 8.48 -3.07 -4.69
CA THR A 22 8.30 -1.66 -5.08
C THR A 22 7.22 -0.99 -4.23
N ILE A 23 7.36 0.33 -4.07
CA ILE A 23 6.41 1.18 -3.37
C ILE A 23 6.24 2.48 -4.16
N TYR A 24 4.99 2.88 -4.41
CA TYR A 24 4.69 4.06 -5.22
C TYR A 24 3.30 4.63 -4.92
N ILE A 25 3.10 5.90 -5.24
CA ILE A 25 1.78 6.53 -5.22
C ILE A 25 1.10 6.29 -6.55
N ARG A 26 -0.19 5.99 -6.50
CA ARG A 26 -1.04 5.89 -7.68
C ARG A 26 -2.45 6.37 -7.39
N THR A 27 -3.10 6.83 -8.44
CA THR A 27 -4.56 6.88 -8.49
C THR A 27 -5.09 5.47 -8.79
N TYR A 28 -6.24 5.10 -8.24
CA TYR A 28 -6.90 3.81 -8.47
C TYR A 28 -8.41 4.01 -8.48
N ASP A 29 -9.13 3.06 -9.08
CA ASP A 29 -10.60 3.06 -9.04
C ASP A 29 -11.08 2.17 -7.88
N PRO A 30 -11.61 2.75 -6.78
CA PRO A 30 -12.05 1.99 -5.62
C PRO A 30 -13.16 1.00 -5.95
N ILE A 31 -14.08 1.37 -6.84
CA ILE A 31 -15.26 0.56 -7.18
C ILE A 31 -14.86 -0.51 -8.19
N GLY A 32 -14.21 -0.13 -9.29
CA GLY A 32 -13.85 -1.05 -10.37
C GLY A 32 -12.70 -2.00 -10.04
N GLU A 33 -11.73 -1.59 -9.22
CA GLU A 33 -10.58 -2.45 -8.86
C GLU A 33 -10.79 -3.27 -7.59
N TYR A 34 -11.47 -2.69 -6.59
CA TYR A 34 -11.54 -3.28 -5.25
C TYR A 34 -12.96 -3.52 -4.73
N GLY A 35 -14.00 -3.11 -5.48
CA GLY A 35 -15.39 -3.32 -5.07
C GLY A 35 -15.87 -2.38 -3.96
N GLY A 36 -15.28 -1.20 -3.86
CA GLY A 36 -15.65 -0.13 -2.92
C GLY A 36 -14.71 0.04 -1.73
N TRP A 37 -15.20 0.68 -0.68
CA TRP A 37 -14.41 1.10 0.49
C TRP A 37 -14.31 0.04 1.58
N GLY A 38 -13.26 0.07 2.37
CA GLY A 38 -13.01 -0.76 3.54
C GLY A 38 -11.78 -1.66 3.39
N LEU A 39 -11.82 -2.79 4.09
CA LEU A 39 -10.87 -3.89 3.86
C LEU A 39 -11.33 -4.68 2.64
N ARG A 40 -10.60 -4.55 1.53
CA ARG A 40 -10.87 -5.26 0.28
C ARG A 40 -9.76 -6.23 -0.06
N GLY A 41 -10.16 -7.31 -0.74
CA GLY A 41 -9.32 -8.46 -1.05
C GLY A 41 -9.91 -9.75 -0.49
N GLY A 42 -9.74 -10.86 -1.21
CA GLY A 42 -10.36 -12.15 -0.89
C GLY A 42 -10.80 -12.88 -2.15
N PHE A 43 -11.43 -14.05 -2.00
CA PHE A 43 -11.80 -14.95 -3.10
C PHE A 43 -12.77 -14.32 -4.13
N PHE A 44 -13.53 -13.30 -3.72
CA PHE A 44 -14.54 -12.62 -4.54
C PHE A 44 -14.04 -11.41 -5.33
N TRP A 45 -12.76 -11.03 -5.20
CA TRP A 45 -12.19 -9.84 -5.85
C TRP A 45 -10.90 -10.21 -6.60
N LYS A 46 -10.56 -9.46 -7.65
CA LYS A 46 -9.43 -9.75 -8.55
C LYS A 46 -8.15 -10.01 -7.76
N LYS A 47 -7.73 -11.28 -7.64
CA LYS A 47 -6.51 -11.70 -6.93
C LYS A 47 -5.27 -10.93 -7.39
N GLU A 48 -5.21 -10.59 -8.68
CA GLU A 48 -4.14 -9.83 -9.31
C GLU A 48 -3.96 -8.41 -8.74
N LYS A 49 -5.05 -7.80 -8.24
CA LYS A 49 -5.03 -6.46 -7.64
C LYS A 49 -4.62 -6.49 -6.17
N GLY A 50 -4.67 -7.67 -5.53
CA GLY A 50 -4.29 -7.87 -4.15
C GLY A 50 -5.30 -7.31 -3.15
N LYS A 51 -4.79 -6.79 -2.03
CA LYS A 51 -5.61 -6.25 -0.93
C LYS A 51 -5.60 -4.73 -0.99
N ALA A 52 -6.71 -4.10 -0.60
CA ALA A 52 -6.79 -2.67 -0.37
C ALA A 52 -7.33 -2.36 1.02
N ILE A 53 -6.77 -1.33 1.64
CA ILE A 53 -7.22 -0.74 2.90
C ILE A 53 -7.50 0.70 2.60
N ASN A 54 -8.76 1.04 2.47
CA ASN A 54 -9.15 2.31 1.92
C ASN A 54 -10.47 2.76 2.53
N VAL A 55 -10.58 4.02 2.94
CA VAL A 55 -11.80 4.56 3.54
C VAL A 55 -12.51 5.53 2.60
N SER A 56 -11.74 6.31 1.83
CA SER A 56 -12.24 7.32 0.91
C SER A 56 -11.14 7.76 -0.06
N GLY A 57 -11.55 8.37 -1.18
CA GLY A 57 -10.64 8.91 -2.19
C GLY A 57 -10.04 7.89 -3.15
N ASP A 58 -9.40 8.36 -4.20
CA ASP A 58 -8.87 7.55 -5.30
C ASP A 58 -7.34 7.51 -5.33
N ILE A 59 -6.66 8.07 -4.31
CA ILE A 59 -5.20 8.11 -4.23
C ILE A 59 -4.71 7.16 -3.15
N GLY A 60 -3.66 6.39 -3.46
CA GLY A 60 -3.18 5.33 -2.58
C GLY A 60 -1.69 5.05 -2.71
N ILE A 61 -1.11 4.57 -1.61
CA ILE A 61 0.23 4.01 -1.55
C ILE A 61 0.13 2.54 -1.92
N GLN A 62 0.69 2.18 -3.07
CA GLN A 62 0.78 0.80 -3.54
C GLN A 62 2.07 0.17 -3.05
N LEU A 63 1.95 -1.00 -2.46
CA LEU A 63 3.04 -1.92 -2.16
C LEU A 63 2.91 -3.14 -3.05
N GLU A 64 4.00 -3.50 -3.71
CA GLU A 64 4.17 -4.81 -4.34
C GLU A 64 5.27 -5.55 -3.58
N LEU A 65 4.94 -6.72 -3.07
CA LEU A 65 5.84 -7.53 -2.26
C LEU A 65 6.58 -8.53 -3.15
N LYS A 66 7.75 -8.98 -2.69
CA LYS A 66 8.58 -9.96 -3.40
C LYS A 66 7.89 -11.31 -3.60
N ASP A 67 6.89 -11.63 -2.78
CA ASP A 67 6.07 -12.85 -2.90
C ASP A 67 4.88 -12.69 -3.88
N GLY A 68 4.83 -11.59 -4.64
CA GLY A 68 3.79 -11.28 -5.62
C GLY A 68 2.50 -10.73 -5.01
N LYS A 69 2.39 -10.64 -3.67
CA LYS A 69 1.23 -10.02 -3.03
C LYS A 69 1.28 -8.50 -3.21
N LYS A 70 0.09 -7.91 -3.35
CA LYS A 70 -0.09 -6.47 -3.47
C LYS A 70 -0.94 -5.95 -2.32
N LEU A 71 -0.58 -4.79 -1.80
CA LEU A 71 -1.34 -4.06 -0.79
C LEU A 71 -1.44 -2.59 -1.20
N LEU A 72 -2.67 -2.10 -1.33
CA LEU A 72 -2.95 -0.68 -1.51
C LEU A 72 -3.46 -0.07 -0.20
N ILE A 73 -2.93 1.08 0.18
CA ILE A 73 -3.38 1.85 1.34
C ILE A 73 -3.86 3.21 0.83
N GLY A 74 -5.15 3.50 0.97
CA GLY A 74 -5.74 4.78 0.57
C GLY A 74 -5.20 5.95 1.41
N THR A 75 -4.99 7.10 0.78
CA THR A 75 -4.52 8.33 1.43
C THR A 75 -5.17 9.56 0.80
N GLN A 76 -5.47 10.56 1.63
CA GLN A 76 -5.88 11.91 1.18
C GLN A 76 -4.72 12.92 1.24
N LYS A 77 -3.52 12.45 1.58
CA LYS A 77 -2.30 13.23 1.76
C LYS A 77 -1.27 12.84 0.70
N GLN A 78 -1.61 13.11 -0.56
CA GLN A 78 -0.79 12.70 -1.69
C GLN A 78 0.60 13.31 -1.61
N THR A 79 0.68 14.63 -1.48
CA THR A 79 1.92 15.40 -1.49
C THR A 79 2.88 14.95 -0.37
N GLU A 80 2.35 14.74 0.83
CA GLU A 80 3.17 14.26 1.95
C GLU A 80 3.66 12.83 1.73
N ALA A 81 2.81 11.96 1.17
CA ALA A 81 3.20 10.59 0.86
C ALA A 81 4.29 10.55 -0.21
N GLU A 82 4.17 11.37 -1.26
CA GLU A 82 5.20 11.52 -2.30
C GLU A 82 6.53 12.02 -1.74
N ALA A 83 6.48 13.03 -0.86
CA ALA A 83 7.68 13.58 -0.21
C ALA A 83 8.41 12.51 0.63
N VAL A 84 7.66 11.73 1.42
CA VAL A 84 8.21 10.66 2.24
C VAL A 84 8.82 9.55 1.39
N LEU A 85 8.14 9.11 0.33
CA LEU A 85 8.67 8.08 -0.56
C LEU A 85 9.93 8.55 -1.29
N SER A 86 9.95 9.81 -1.73
CA SER A 86 11.11 10.41 -2.39
C SER A 86 12.31 10.49 -1.45
N TYR A 87 12.09 10.92 -0.20
CA TYR A 87 13.14 10.94 0.82
C TYR A 87 13.77 9.55 1.01
N TYR A 88 12.96 8.51 1.21
CA TYR A 88 13.48 7.17 1.44
C TYR A 88 14.07 6.50 0.20
N LYS A 89 13.55 6.79 -1.00
CA LYS A 89 14.14 6.32 -2.25
C LYS A 89 15.59 6.80 -2.40
N THR A 90 15.84 8.07 -2.08
CA THR A 90 17.17 8.68 -2.18
C THR A 90 18.12 8.22 -1.07
N HIS A 91 17.62 8.01 0.15
CA HIS A 91 18.49 7.79 1.33
C HIS A 91 18.64 6.33 1.78
N ILE A 92 17.75 5.41 1.37
CA ILE A 92 17.79 4.00 1.82
C ILE A 92 18.19 3.03 0.70
N ILE A 93 17.95 3.35 -0.57
CA ILE A 93 18.31 2.42 -1.66
C ILE A 93 19.83 2.41 -1.91
N GLN A 94 20.52 3.54 -1.71
CA GLN A 94 21.99 3.61 -1.86
C GLN A 94 22.79 2.82 -0.81
N THR A 95 22.17 2.39 0.30
CA THR A 95 22.84 1.60 1.34
C THR A 95 22.77 0.09 1.14
N ASN A 96 22.11 -0.39 0.07
CA ASN A 96 21.99 -1.81 -0.25
C ASN A 96 22.80 -2.25 -1.49
N ASP A 97 23.58 -1.34 -2.10
CA ASP A 97 24.45 -1.60 -3.26
C ASP A 97 25.95 -1.62 -2.89
N VAL A 98 26.31 -1.93 -1.64
CA VAL A 98 27.69 -2.16 -1.16
C VAL A 98 27.83 -3.49 -0.44
#